data_AF-A0A954ZSD6-F1
#
_entry.id   AF-A0A954ZSD6-F1
#
_cell.length_a   1.000
_cell.length_b   1.000
_cell.length_c   1.000
_cell.angle_alpha   90.00
_cell.angle_beta   90.00
_cell.angle_gamma   90.00
#
_symmetry.space_group_name_H-M   'P 1'
#
loop_
_entity.id
_entity.type
_entity.pdbx_description
1 polymer ?
#
loop_
_entity_poly.entity_id
_entity_poly.type
_entity_poly.pdbx_seq_one_letter_code
_entity_poly.pdbx_strand_id
1 'polypeptide(L)'
;MELQPRQSDLQRYIERTDAWCPSCGYKLQGITVERCPECGNELILDELIRSRYAPRMHVATGFGFLISSIVLSATIVLMPLGLICFGLAIWWAAAQDRFAQMTLDSRKRMLYLSWAPVIGVALVIVSAVLYSLL
;
A
#
# COMPACT_ATOMS: atom_id res chain seq x y z
N MET A 1 -51.33 25.78 11.62
CA MET A 1 -49.96 25.23 11.81
C MET A 1 -49.27 25.30 10.47
N GLU A 2 -48.56 26.39 10.18
CA GLU A 2 -47.63 26.46 9.05
C GLU A 2 -46.39 25.64 9.41
N LEU A 3 -46.19 24.50 8.74
CA LEU A 3 -44.94 23.76 8.82
C LEU A 3 -43.82 24.64 8.27
N GLN A 4 -42.77 24.86 9.05
CA GLN A 4 -41.63 25.65 8.59
C GLN A 4 -40.96 24.94 7.40
N PRO A 5 -40.49 25.67 6.37
CA PRO A 5 -39.93 25.07 5.15
C PRO A 5 -38.78 24.09 5.43
N ARG A 6 -37.98 24.33 6.49
CA ARG A 6 -36.89 23.44 6.94
C ARG A 6 -37.35 22.03 7.34
N GLN A 7 -38.52 21.89 7.97
CA GLN A 7 -39.06 20.57 8.36
C GLN A 7 -39.36 19.70 7.15
N SER A 8 -39.87 20.32 6.08
CA SER A 8 -40.26 19.60 4.87
C SER A 8 -39.07 18.99 4.11
N ASP A 9 -37.88 19.58 4.24
CA ASP A 9 -36.67 19.10 3.58
C ASP A 9 -36.02 17.96 4.36
N LEU A 10 -36.01 18.03 5.69
CA LEU A 10 -35.57 16.93 6.55
C LEU A 10 -36.42 15.68 6.32
N GLN A 11 -37.75 15.84 6.29
CA GLN A 11 -38.66 14.73 6.10
C GLN A 11 -38.51 14.11 4.69
N ARG A 12 -38.42 14.94 3.63
CA ARG A 12 -38.12 14.45 2.27
C ARG A 12 -36.78 13.72 2.18
N TYR A 13 -35.76 14.16 2.93
CA TYR A 13 -34.48 13.47 2.98
C TYR A 13 -34.61 12.11 3.66
N ILE A 14 -35.28 12.02 4.81
CA ILE A 14 -35.48 10.76 5.54
C ILE A 14 -36.32 9.76 4.72
N GLU A 15 -37.33 10.23 3.99
CA GLU A 15 -38.15 9.36 3.13
C GLU A 15 -37.37 8.79 1.94
N ARG A 16 -36.48 9.60 1.34
CA ARG A 16 -35.64 9.17 0.20
C ARG A 16 -34.45 8.32 0.60
N THR A 17 -33.96 8.49 1.81
CA THR A 17 -32.69 7.90 2.23
C THR A 17 -32.90 7.14 3.52
N ASP A 18 -32.49 5.86 3.54
CA ASP A 18 -32.40 5.07 4.78
C ASP A 18 -31.40 5.72 5.76
N ALA A 19 -31.85 6.73 6.47
CA ALA A 19 -31.06 7.51 7.39
C ALA A 19 -31.05 6.84 8.77
N TRP A 20 -29.90 6.93 9.42
CA TRP A 20 -29.66 6.35 10.74
C TRP A 20 -29.33 7.49 11.69
N CYS A 21 -29.82 7.42 12.92
CA CYS A 21 -29.46 8.39 13.94
C CYS A 21 -27.95 8.30 14.22
N PRO A 22 -27.19 9.41 14.14
CA PRO A 22 -25.75 9.39 14.38
C PRO A 22 -25.39 9.10 15.85
N SER A 23 -26.32 9.34 16.79
CA SER A 23 -26.08 9.17 18.23
C SER A 23 -26.35 7.75 18.72
N CYS A 24 -27.46 7.14 18.30
CA CYS A 24 -27.88 5.82 18.79
C CYS A 24 -27.93 4.73 17.71
N GLY A 25 -27.81 5.09 16.43
CA GLY A 25 -27.92 4.12 15.33
C GLY A 25 -29.35 3.62 15.08
N TYR A 26 -30.39 4.29 15.58
CA TYR A 26 -31.77 3.90 15.27
C TYR A 26 -32.13 4.27 13.82
N LYS A 27 -32.91 3.40 13.15
CA LYS A 27 -33.35 3.63 11.77
C LYS A 27 -34.46 4.69 11.76
N LEU A 28 -34.24 5.81 11.07
CA LEU A 28 -35.16 6.95 11.06
C LEU A 28 -36.28 6.83 10.01
N GLN A 29 -36.43 5.66 9.37
CA GLN A 29 -37.37 5.47 8.28
C GLN A 29 -38.83 5.67 8.73
N GLY A 30 -39.55 6.55 8.03
CA GLY A 30 -40.98 6.81 8.29
C GLY A 30 -41.25 7.71 9.50
N ILE A 31 -40.23 8.32 10.09
CA ILE A 31 -40.37 9.24 11.22
C ILE A 31 -40.50 10.67 10.71
N THR A 32 -41.49 11.40 11.21
CA THR A 32 -41.78 12.80 10.82
C THR A 32 -41.40 13.82 11.89
N VAL A 33 -40.88 13.35 13.03
CA VAL A 33 -40.48 14.22 14.15
C VAL A 33 -39.03 14.67 14.02
N GLU A 34 -38.76 15.90 14.48
CA GLU A 34 -37.41 16.51 14.50
C GLU A 34 -36.49 15.93 15.59
N ARG A 35 -36.97 14.97 16.38
CA ARG A 35 -36.20 14.33 17.45
C ARG A 35 -36.25 12.83 17.31
N CYS A 36 -35.13 12.17 17.54
CA CYS A 36 -35.09 10.71 17.54
C CYS A 36 -35.98 10.16 18.68
N PRO A 37 -36.86 9.19 18.43
CA PRO A 37 -37.74 8.64 19.47
C PRO A 37 -36.98 7.82 20.52
N GLU A 38 -35.80 7.28 20.18
CA GLU A 38 -35.01 6.45 21.09
C GLU A 38 -34.11 7.28 22.01
N CYS A 39 -33.34 8.23 21.46
CA CYS A 39 -32.37 9.00 22.24
C CYS A 39 -32.81 10.44 22.55
N GLY A 40 -33.91 10.91 21.95
CA GLY A 40 -34.38 12.29 22.09
C GLY A 40 -33.52 13.33 21.38
N ASN A 41 -32.43 12.93 20.71
CA ASN A 41 -31.51 13.87 20.06
C ASN A 41 -32.18 14.59 18.88
N GLU A 42 -31.87 15.86 18.72
CA GLU A 42 -32.40 16.70 17.64
C GLU A 42 -31.77 16.30 16.30
N LEU A 43 -32.60 16.11 15.29
CA LEU A 43 -32.21 15.66 13.96
C LEU A 43 -31.97 16.88 13.06
N ILE A 44 -30.70 17.23 12.90
CA ILE A 44 -30.28 18.32 12.00
C ILE A 44 -29.89 17.71 10.66
N LEU A 45 -30.49 18.20 9.57
CA LEU A 45 -30.26 17.69 8.20
C LEU A 45 -28.76 17.70 7.82
N ASP A 46 -28.04 18.78 8.14
CA ASP A 46 -26.61 18.89 7.84
C ASP A 46 -25.77 17.81 8.54
N GLU A 47 -26.16 17.40 9.75
CA GLU A 47 -25.46 16.37 10.51
C GLU A 47 -25.74 14.97 9.96
N LEU A 48 -26.98 14.71 9.55
CA LEU A 48 -27.37 13.48 8.85
C LEU A 48 -26.62 13.32 7.52
N ILE A 49 -26.46 14.41 6.76
CA ILE A 49 -25.67 14.41 5.52
C ILE A 49 -24.19 14.13 5.85
N ARG A 50 -23.60 14.83 6.83
CA ARG A 50 -22.18 14.67 7.18
C ARG A 50 -21.85 13.26 7.71
N SER A 51 -22.70 12.69 8.55
CA SER A 51 -22.49 11.35 9.13
C SER A 51 -22.44 10.24 8.08
N ARG A 52 -23.19 10.38 6.97
CA ARG A 52 -23.19 9.43 5.85
C ARG A 52 -21.87 9.42 5.08
N TYR A 53 -21.14 10.55 5.02
CA TYR A 53 -19.87 10.66 4.29
C TYR A 53 -18.63 10.35 5.15
N ALA A 54 -18.73 10.50 6.49
CA ALA A 54 -17.60 10.30 7.40
C ALA A 54 -16.94 8.89 7.34
N PRO A 55 -17.67 7.76 7.32
CA PRO A 55 -17.03 6.45 7.42
C PRO A 55 -16.32 6.01 6.12
N ARG A 56 -16.66 6.58 4.96
CA ARG A 56 -16.05 6.20 3.68
C ARG A 56 -14.67 6.81 3.44
N MET A 57 -14.38 7.97 4.04
CA MET A 57 -13.09 8.63 3.81
C MET A 57 -11.94 7.93 4.53
N HIS A 58 -12.15 7.41 5.75
CA HIS A 58 -11.08 6.76 6.51
C HIS A 58 -10.58 5.44 5.90
N VAL A 59 -11.46 4.69 5.22
CA VAL A 59 -11.07 3.41 4.58
C VAL A 59 -10.19 3.65 3.35
N ALA A 60 -10.50 4.68 2.55
CA ALA A 60 -9.73 5.01 1.35
C ALA A 60 -8.30 5.46 1.70
N THR A 61 -8.12 6.19 2.79
CA THR A 61 -6.79 6.67 3.22
C THR A 61 -5.89 5.51 3.66
N GLY A 62 -6.43 4.53 4.38
CA GLY A 62 -5.64 3.38 4.87
C GLY A 62 -5.07 2.51 3.75
N PHE A 63 -5.88 2.20 2.74
CA PHE A 63 -5.44 1.36 1.61
C PHE A 63 -4.36 2.02 0.75
N GLY A 64 -4.45 3.35 0.54
CA GLY A 64 -3.42 4.09 -0.20
C GLY A 64 -2.04 4.02 0.45
N PHE A 65 -1.97 4.15 1.77
CA PHE A 65 -0.72 4.06 2.51
C PHE A 65 -0.07 2.67 2.44
N LEU A 66 -0.88 1.61 2.55
CA LEU A 66 -0.37 0.23 2.47
C LEU A 66 0.22 -0.08 1.10
N ILE A 67 -0.47 0.27 0.02
CA ILE A 67 0.02 0.03 -1.35
C ILE A 67 1.30 0.82 -1.60
N SER A 68 1.32 2.10 -1.22
CA SER A 68 2.51 2.96 -1.39
C SER A 68 3.72 2.41 -0.64
N SER A 69 3.53 1.94 0.59
CA SER A 69 4.60 1.33 1.40
C SER A 69 5.15 0.05 0.77
N ILE A 70 4.28 -0.83 0.26
CA ILE A 70 4.70 -2.07 -0.41
C ILE A 70 5.51 -1.76 -1.67
N VAL A 71 5.02 -0.84 -2.52
CA VAL A 71 5.71 -0.49 -3.77
C VAL A 71 7.09 0.13 -3.48
N LEU A 72 7.18 1.02 -2.50
CA LEU A 72 8.45 1.64 -2.12
C LEU A 72 9.46 0.61 -1.60
N SER A 73 9.02 -0.30 -0.72
CA SER A 73 9.88 -1.36 -0.17
C SER A 73 10.38 -2.32 -1.26
N ALA A 74 9.49 -2.76 -2.17
CA ALA A 74 9.86 -3.62 -3.28
C ALA A 74 10.89 -2.96 -4.20
N THR A 75 10.72 -1.66 -4.47
CA THR A 75 11.65 -0.90 -5.32
C THR A 75 13.04 -0.82 -4.68
N ILE A 76 13.10 -0.53 -3.37
CA ILE A 76 14.35 -0.44 -2.62
C ILE A 76 15.10 -1.77 -2.60
N VAL A 77 14.40 -2.92 -2.57
CA VAL A 77 15.02 -4.25 -2.50
C VAL A 77 15.38 -4.79 -3.89
N LEU A 78 14.49 -4.65 -4.87
CA LEU A 78 14.66 -5.27 -6.19
C LEU A 78 15.67 -4.51 -7.07
N MET A 79 15.76 -3.19 -6.96
CA MET A 79 16.71 -2.38 -7.74
C MET A 79 18.18 -2.76 -7.49
N PRO A 80 18.69 -2.85 -6.24
CA PRO A 80 20.08 -3.24 -5.99
C PRO A 80 20.33 -4.69 -6.40
N LEU A 81 19.37 -5.60 -6.21
CA LEU A 81 19.49 -6.99 -6.69
C LEU A 81 19.65 -7.04 -8.21
N GLY A 82 18.87 -6.24 -8.95
CA GLY A 82 18.99 -6.12 -10.40
C GLY A 82 20.38 -5.64 -10.83
N LEU A 83 20.91 -4.61 -10.17
CA LEU A 83 22.25 -4.07 -10.44
C LEU A 83 23.36 -5.09 -10.13
N ILE A 84 23.23 -5.84 -9.04
CA ILE A 84 24.18 -6.89 -8.66
C ILE A 84 24.19 -8.00 -9.72
N CYS A 85 23.02 -8.50 -10.11
CA CYS A 85 22.90 -9.53 -11.15
C CYS A 85 23.47 -9.05 -12.49
N PHE A 86 23.19 -7.81 -12.86
CA PHE A 86 23.71 -7.20 -14.09
C PHE A 86 25.23 -7.06 -14.06
N GLY A 87 25.80 -6.61 -12.93
CA GLY A 87 27.24 -6.52 -12.73
C GLY A 87 27.93 -7.88 -12.80
N LEU A 88 27.35 -8.92 -12.18
CA LEU A 88 27.86 -10.28 -12.25
C LEU A 88 27.83 -10.84 -13.68
N ALA A 89 26.77 -10.54 -14.45
CA ALA A 89 26.65 -10.96 -15.85
C ALA A 89 27.73 -10.31 -16.73
N ILE A 90 27.96 -9.00 -16.57
CA ILE A 90 29.02 -8.28 -17.29
C ILE A 90 30.39 -8.81 -16.90
N TRP A 91 30.64 -8.98 -15.60
CA TRP A 91 31.90 -9.51 -15.10
C TRP A 91 32.17 -10.91 -15.65
N TRP A 92 31.16 -11.78 -15.65
CA TRP A 92 31.24 -13.12 -16.23
C TRP A 92 31.58 -13.09 -17.72
N ALA A 93 30.89 -12.25 -18.50
CA ALA A 93 31.16 -12.09 -19.94
C ALA A 93 32.60 -11.62 -20.19
N ALA A 94 33.04 -10.59 -19.46
CA ALA A 94 34.40 -10.06 -19.56
C ALA A 94 35.46 -11.07 -19.11
N ALA A 95 35.16 -11.87 -18.08
CA ALA A 95 36.04 -12.94 -17.62
C ALA A 95 36.19 -14.01 -18.71
N GLN A 96 35.09 -14.42 -19.35
CA GLN A 96 35.09 -15.41 -20.42
C GLN A 96 35.98 -15.00 -21.60
N ASP A 97 35.92 -13.72 -22.02
CA ASP A 97 36.79 -13.18 -23.07
C ASP A 97 38.27 -13.20 -22.67
N ARG A 98 38.59 -12.78 -21.45
CA ARG A 98 39.98 -12.86 -20.94
C ARG A 98 40.48 -14.30 -20.84
N PHE A 99 39.61 -15.24 -20.50
CA PHE A 99 39.97 -16.66 -20.46
C PHE A 99 40.21 -17.25 -21.84
N ALA A 100 39.49 -16.79 -22.88
CA ALA A 100 39.72 -17.23 -24.25
C ALA A 100 41.15 -16.93 -24.71
N GLN A 101 41.74 -15.83 -24.23
CA GLN A 101 43.10 -15.40 -24.59
C GLN A 101 44.22 -16.09 -23.79
N MET A 102 43.93 -16.62 -22.59
CA MET A 102 44.94 -17.34 -21.81
C MET A 102 45.09 -18.79 -22.32
N THR A 103 46.28 -19.13 -22.83
CA THR A 103 46.73 -20.50 -23.12
C THR A 103 47.07 -21.28 -21.84
N LEU A 104 46.16 -21.24 -20.87
CA LEU A 104 46.26 -22.06 -19.67
C LEU A 104 45.92 -23.51 -19.99
N ASP A 105 46.76 -24.41 -19.48
CA ASP A 105 46.56 -25.85 -19.51
C ASP A 105 45.15 -26.22 -19.01
N SER A 106 44.44 -27.10 -19.74
CA SER A 106 42.99 -27.32 -19.65
C SER A 106 42.51 -27.66 -18.23
N ARG A 107 43.36 -28.31 -17.43
CA ARG A 107 43.08 -28.61 -16.01
C ARG A 107 42.94 -27.37 -15.13
N LYS A 108 43.81 -26.38 -15.31
CA LYS A 108 43.77 -25.13 -14.53
C LYS A 108 42.54 -24.30 -14.91
N ARG A 109 42.10 -24.40 -16.17
CA ARG A 109 40.88 -23.76 -16.68
C ARG A 109 39.63 -24.27 -15.97
N MET A 110 39.49 -25.59 -15.80
CA MET A 110 38.34 -26.19 -15.09
C MET A 110 38.29 -25.80 -13.62
N LEU A 111 39.44 -25.84 -12.92
CA LEU A 111 39.53 -25.39 -11.53
C LEU A 111 39.08 -23.94 -11.41
N TYR A 112 39.64 -23.02 -12.21
CA TYR A 112 39.30 -21.61 -12.05
C TYR A 112 37.82 -21.29 -12.35
N LEU A 113 37.24 -21.90 -13.39
CA LEU A 113 35.82 -21.75 -13.74
C LEU A 113 34.88 -22.21 -12.62
N SER A 114 35.27 -23.21 -11.83
CA SER A 114 34.46 -23.69 -10.71
C SER A 114 34.44 -22.74 -9.50
N TRP A 115 35.53 -22.00 -9.25
CA TRP A 115 35.65 -21.11 -8.07
C TRP A 115 35.24 -19.66 -8.36
N ALA A 116 35.31 -19.20 -9.61
CA ALA A 116 34.94 -17.84 -10.00
C ALA A 116 33.53 -17.39 -9.54
N PRO A 117 32.44 -18.16 -9.76
CA PRO A 117 31.11 -17.77 -9.29
C PRO A 117 31.00 -17.78 -7.76
N VAL A 118 31.72 -18.69 -7.08
CA VAL A 118 31.74 -18.78 -5.61
C VAL A 118 32.35 -17.52 -4.99
N ILE A 119 33.46 -17.04 -5.55
CA ILE A 119 34.12 -15.80 -5.10
C ILE A 119 33.22 -14.59 -5.33
N GLY A 120 32.54 -14.52 -6.49
CA GLY A 120 31.60 -13.45 -6.80
C GLY A 120 30.45 -13.37 -5.81
N VAL A 121 29.81 -14.50 -5.50
CA VAL A 121 28.73 -14.58 -4.50
C VAL A 121 29.23 -14.22 -3.11
N ALA A 122 30.41 -14.70 -2.71
CA ALA A 122 30.99 -14.39 -1.40
C ALA A 122 31.22 -12.88 -1.22
N LEU A 123 31.74 -12.19 -2.23
CA LEU A 123 31.95 -10.73 -2.19
C LEU A 123 30.65 -9.94 -2.08
N VAL A 124 29.59 -10.38 -2.77
CA VAL A 124 28.25 -9.75 -2.66
C VAL A 124 27.69 -9.92 -1.25
N ILE A 125 27.79 -11.11 -0.67
CA ILE A 125 27.31 -11.37 0.70
C ILE A 125 28.09 -10.50 1.70
N VAL A 126 29.42 -10.45 1.60
CA VAL A 126 30.26 -9.62 2.48
C VAL A 126 29.89 -8.14 2.36
N SER A 127 29.67 -7.64 1.15
CA SER A 127 29.25 -6.26 0.90
C SER A 127 27.88 -5.94 1.52
N ALA A 128 26.90 -6.84 1.35
CA ALA A 128 25.57 -6.68 1.92
C ALA A 128 25.58 -6.67 3.46
N VAL A 129 26.39 -7.53 4.08
CA VAL A 129 26.58 -7.56 5.54
C VAL A 129 27.23 -6.27 6.05
N LEU A 130 28.29 -5.79 5.36
CA LEU A 130 28.95 -4.53 5.70
C LEU A 130 27.99 -3.33 5.63
N TYR A 131 27.17 -3.26 4.57
CA TYR A 131 26.15 -2.22 4.44
C TYR A 131 25.07 -2.27 5.52
N SER A 132 24.81 -3.44 6.09
CA SER A 132 23.82 -3.59 7.17
C SER A 132 24.38 -3.22 8.55
N LEU A 133 25.71 -3.09 8.67
CA LEU A 133 26.42 -2.76 9.92
C LEU A 133 26.81 -1.28 10.04
N LEU A 134 26.74 -0.54 8.94
CA LEU A 134 26.99 0.91 8.85
C LEU A 134 25.69 1.71 9.01
#